data_AF-A0A838L7W8-F1
#
_entry.id   AF-A0A838L7W8-F1
#
_cell.length_a   1.000
_cell.length_b   1.000
_cell.length_c   1.000
_cell.angle_alpha   90.00
_cell.angle_beta   90.00
_cell.angle_gamma   90.00
#
_symmetry.space_group_name_H-M   'P 1'
#
loop_
_entity.id
_entity.type
_entity.pdbx_description
1 polymer ?
#
loop_
_entity_poly.entity_id
_entity_poly.type
_entity_poly.pdbx_seq_one_letter_code
_entity_poly.pdbx_strand_id
1 'polypeptide(L)'
;MSAMVLAMVVRHHVLPVAANTDRWAEWLGDNARSFRAALLACRDGARLHAGSTPESNAEVNILLKIAYLQRAGFAETDARLALLTTGQFALASALEQQAHEAAPAGSGALAYDAETAFEFGLETMIDGLRLRLDR
;
A
#
# COMPACT_ATOMS: atom_id res chain seq x y z
N MET A 1 2.67 -20.66 12.92
CA MET A 1 2.00 -19.34 13.05
C MET A 1 2.50 -18.31 12.04
N SER A 2 3.81 -18.07 11.91
CA SER A 2 4.37 -17.05 11.00
C SER A 2 3.98 -17.21 9.51
N ALA A 3 3.98 -18.45 8.98
CA ALA A 3 3.64 -18.70 7.58
C ALA A 3 2.18 -18.43 7.20
N MET A 4 1.23 -18.58 8.13
CA MET A 4 -0.20 -18.35 7.84
C MET A 4 -0.55 -16.86 7.81
N VAL A 5 0.10 -16.07 8.66
CA VAL A 5 -0.02 -14.60 8.70
C VAL A 5 0.59 -13.98 7.44
N LEU A 6 1.76 -14.47 7.01
CA LEU A 6 2.35 -14.09 5.74
C LEU A 6 1.45 -14.47 4.56
N ALA A 7 0.90 -15.69 4.55
CA ALA A 7 -0.05 -16.11 3.54
C ALA A 7 -1.33 -15.25 3.55
N MET A 8 -1.76 -14.68 4.69
CA MET A 8 -2.89 -13.73 4.73
C MET A 8 -2.53 -12.39 4.11
N VAL A 9 -1.40 -11.78 4.46
CA VAL A 9 -0.95 -10.51 3.86
C VAL A 9 -0.68 -10.67 2.35
N VAL A 10 -0.10 -11.81 1.94
CA VAL A 10 0.11 -12.18 0.53
C VAL A 10 -1.22 -12.49 -0.17
N ARG A 11 -2.21 -13.11 0.50
CA ARG A 11 -3.57 -13.36 -0.04
C ARG A 11 -4.51 -12.15 0.02
N HIS A 12 -4.17 -11.09 0.76
CA HIS A 12 -4.95 -9.85 0.83
C HIS A 12 -4.32 -8.70 0.02
N HIS A 13 -3.23 -8.95 -0.70
CA HIS A 13 -2.69 -8.08 -1.75
C HIS A 13 -3.51 -8.09 -3.06
N VAL A 14 -4.78 -8.47 -2.97
CA VAL A 14 -5.63 -8.91 -4.08
C VAL A 14 -6.69 -7.85 -4.35
N LEU A 15 -6.25 -6.61 -4.61
CA LEU A 15 -7.05 -5.80 -5.51
C LEU A 15 -6.68 -6.24 -6.94
N PRO A 16 -7.53 -7.02 -7.63
CA PRO A 16 -7.26 -7.40 -9.01
C PRO A 16 -7.16 -6.12 -9.86
N VAL A 17 -6.35 -6.19 -10.90
CA VAL A 17 -6.29 -5.10 -11.88
C VAL A 17 -7.63 -5.00 -12.59
N ALA A 18 -8.22 -3.80 -12.61
CA ALA A 18 -9.44 -3.56 -13.37
C ALA A 18 -9.15 -3.62 -14.87
N ALA A 19 -10.15 -4.00 -15.67
CA ALA A 19 -10.04 -3.97 -17.13
C ALA A 19 -9.97 -2.52 -17.65
N ASN A 20 -10.76 -1.62 -17.06
CA ASN A 20 -10.76 -0.20 -17.38
C ASN A 20 -9.67 0.55 -16.58
N THR A 21 -8.89 1.38 -17.26
CA THR A 21 -7.82 2.23 -16.71
C THR A 21 -8.24 3.69 -16.46
N ASP A 22 -9.45 4.12 -16.85
CA ASP A 22 -9.94 5.49 -16.65
C ASP A 22 -9.95 5.91 -15.18
N ARG A 23 -10.11 4.94 -14.28
CA ARG A 23 -10.15 5.15 -12.82
C ARG A 23 -8.87 4.69 -12.12
N TRP A 24 -7.71 4.78 -12.80
CA TRP A 24 -6.43 4.34 -12.26
C TRP A 24 -6.11 4.95 -10.89
N ALA A 25 -6.48 6.21 -10.66
CA ALA A 25 -6.20 6.94 -9.43
C ALA A 25 -6.95 6.33 -8.24
N GLU A 26 -8.23 5.99 -8.44
CA GLU A 26 -9.04 5.31 -7.45
C GLU A 26 -8.53 3.90 -7.21
N TRP A 27 -8.23 3.16 -8.28
CA TRP A 27 -7.71 1.81 -8.17
C TRP A 27 -6.38 1.76 -7.41
N LEU A 28 -5.47 2.72 -7.64
CA LEU A 28 -4.20 2.78 -6.92
C LEU A 28 -4.41 3.10 -5.44
N GLY A 29 -5.32 4.02 -5.12
CA GLY A 29 -5.73 4.33 -3.76
C GLY A 29 -6.32 3.11 -3.05
N ASP A 30 -7.26 2.42 -3.68
CA ASP A 30 -7.88 1.21 -3.15
C ASP A 30 -6.86 0.07 -2.97
N ASN A 31 -5.88 -0.04 -3.88
CA ASN A 31 -4.79 -1.01 -3.74
C ASN A 31 -3.94 -0.71 -2.49
N ALA A 32 -3.61 0.57 -2.22
CA ALA A 32 -2.87 0.97 -1.03
C ALA A 32 -3.68 0.76 0.25
N ARG A 33 -4.97 1.13 0.26
CA ARG A 33 -5.89 0.88 1.38
C ARG A 33 -6.04 -0.60 1.69
N SER A 34 -6.29 -1.42 0.67
CA SER A 34 -6.40 -2.87 0.80
C SER A 34 -5.12 -3.47 1.38
N PHE A 35 -3.96 -2.99 0.94
CA PHE A 35 -2.69 -3.45 1.49
C PHE A 35 -2.53 -3.06 2.96
N ARG A 36 -2.78 -1.80 3.32
CA ARG A 36 -2.71 -1.33 4.71
C ARG A 36 -3.65 -2.11 5.62
N ALA A 37 -4.90 -2.30 5.20
CA ALA A 37 -5.89 -3.09 5.94
C ALA A 37 -5.42 -4.53 6.16
N ALA A 38 -4.80 -5.16 5.16
CA ALA A 38 -4.22 -6.49 5.30
C ALA A 38 -3.11 -6.57 6.35
N LEU A 39 -2.24 -5.55 6.41
CA LEU A 39 -1.16 -5.47 7.40
C LEU A 39 -1.70 -5.26 8.82
N LEU A 40 -2.75 -4.44 8.96
CA LEU A 40 -3.39 -4.13 10.24
C LEU A 40 -4.30 -5.24 10.77
N ALA A 41 -4.74 -6.17 9.91
CA ALA A 41 -5.55 -7.33 10.32
C ALA A 41 -4.83 -8.29 11.29
N CYS A 42 -3.52 -8.12 11.51
CA CYS A 42 -2.71 -8.91 12.44
C CYS A 42 -1.84 -7.97 13.28
N ARG A 43 -1.72 -8.23 14.59
CA ARG A 43 -1.00 -7.38 15.57
C ARG A 43 0.39 -6.90 15.13
N ASP A 44 1.16 -7.75 14.45
CA ASP A 44 2.51 -7.44 13.95
C ASP A 44 2.59 -7.59 12.42
N GLY A 45 1.46 -7.51 11.70
CA GLY A 45 1.40 -7.83 10.27
C GLY A 45 2.33 -6.98 9.42
N ALA A 46 2.48 -5.68 9.73
CA ALA A 46 3.38 -4.79 9.02
C ALA A 46 4.86 -5.17 9.23
N ARG A 47 5.23 -5.47 10.48
CA ARG A 47 6.59 -5.89 10.84
C ARG A 47 6.97 -7.24 10.22
N LEU A 48 6.02 -8.18 10.20
CA LEU A 48 6.22 -9.50 9.57
C LEU A 48 6.37 -9.38 8.05
N HIS A 49 5.63 -8.48 7.40
CA HIS A 49 5.77 -8.23 5.97
C HIS A 49 7.13 -7.61 5.62
N ALA A 50 7.59 -6.61 6.38
CA ALA A 50 8.87 -5.94 6.13
C ALA A 50 10.10 -6.86 6.22
N GLY A 51 10.00 -7.97 6.97
CA GLY A 51 11.04 -8.99 7.07
C GLY A 51 10.86 -10.20 6.13
N SER A 52 9.85 -10.16 5.24
CA SER A 52 9.53 -11.29 4.37
C SER A 52 10.21 -11.20 3.01
N THR A 53 10.54 -12.36 2.45
CA THR A 53 10.96 -12.47 1.05
C THR A 53 9.71 -12.69 0.19
N PRO A 54 9.52 -11.96 -0.92
CA PRO A 54 8.39 -12.19 -1.82
C PRO A 54 8.40 -13.63 -2.35
N GLU A 55 7.23 -14.28 -2.35
CA GLU A 55 7.03 -15.52 -3.11
C GLU A 55 6.95 -15.21 -4.61
N SER A 56 7.31 -16.17 -5.47
CA SER A 56 7.33 -15.99 -6.94
C SER A 56 6.00 -15.46 -7.53
N ASN A 57 4.86 -15.83 -6.95
CA ASN A 57 3.54 -15.36 -7.39
C ASN A 57 3.30 -13.87 -7.07
N ALA A 58 3.99 -13.30 -6.10
CA ALA A 58 3.90 -11.87 -5.79
C ALA A 58 4.53 -11.01 -6.90
N GLU A 59 5.61 -11.50 -7.51
CA GLU A 59 6.29 -10.82 -8.62
C GLU A 59 5.38 -10.66 -9.84
N VAL A 60 4.68 -11.73 -10.24
CA VAL A 60 3.73 -11.69 -11.36
C VAL A 60 2.61 -10.67 -11.11
N ASN A 61 2.06 -10.63 -9.89
CA ASN A 61 1.03 -9.68 -9.53
C ASN A 61 1.52 -8.23 -9.57
N ILE A 62 2.75 -7.97 -9.11
CA ILE A 62 3.37 -6.63 -9.19
C ILE A 62 3.51 -6.20 -10.65
N LEU A 63 3.99 -7.09 -11.52
CA LEU A 63 4.14 -6.79 -12.95
C LEU A 63 2.79 -6.49 -13.63
N LEU A 64 1.73 -7.20 -13.28
CA LEU A 64 0.38 -6.91 -13.79
C LEU A 64 -0.12 -5.52 -13.38
N LYS A 65 0.17 -5.10 -12.14
CA LYS A 65 -0.19 -3.77 -11.62
C LYS A 65 0.61 -2.65 -12.29
N ILE A 66 1.90 -2.87 -12.54
CA ILE A 66 2.74 -1.93 -13.33
C ILE A 66 2.18 -1.81 -14.74
N ALA A 67 1.89 -2.94 -15.40
CA ALA A 67 1.30 -2.94 -16.73
C ALA A 67 -0.08 -2.26 -16.78
N TYR A 68 -0.88 -2.37 -15.72
CA TYR A 68 -2.14 -1.63 -15.59
C TYR A 68 -1.91 -0.12 -15.59
N LEU A 69 -0.98 0.39 -14.79
CA LEU A 69 -0.64 1.81 -14.76
C LEU A 69 -0.04 2.29 -16.09
N GLN A 70 0.77 1.47 -16.77
CA GLN A 70 1.27 1.82 -18.10
C GLN A 70 0.13 1.99 -19.12
N ARG A 71 -0.87 1.09 -19.12
CA ARG A 71 -2.06 1.25 -19.98
C ARG A 71 -2.89 2.48 -19.63
N ALA A 72 -2.82 2.96 -18.38
CA ALA A 72 -3.42 4.22 -17.95
C ALA A 72 -2.66 5.47 -18.42
N GLY A 73 -1.48 5.32 -19.06
CA GLY A 73 -0.70 6.41 -19.63
C GLY A 73 0.63 6.69 -18.93
N PHE A 74 0.96 5.99 -17.84
CA PHE A 74 2.25 6.19 -17.16
C PHE A 74 3.42 5.66 -17.99
N ALA A 75 4.55 6.37 -17.96
CA ALA A 75 5.83 5.80 -18.34
C ALA A 75 6.18 4.62 -17.41
N GLU A 76 6.93 3.63 -17.90
CA GLU A 76 7.24 2.42 -17.12
C GLU A 76 7.88 2.74 -15.75
N THR A 77 8.85 3.66 -15.74
CA THR A 77 9.51 4.10 -14.51
C THR A 77 8.52 4.74 -13.53
N ASP A 78 7.63 5.61 -14.02
CA ASP A 78 6.65 6.28 -13.17
C ASP A 78 5.58 5.31 -12.65
N ALA A 79 5.12 4.36 -13.48
CA ALA A 79 4.21 3.30 -13.06
C ALA A 79 4.80 2.45 -11.92
N ARG A 80 6.07 2.07 -12.06
CA ARG A 80 6.81 1.31 -11.03
C ARG A 80 6.96 2.12 -9.75
N LEU A 81 7.36 3.38 -9.85
CA LEU A 81 7.56 4.26 -8.69
C LEU A 81 6.23 4.59 -8.00
N ALA A 82 5.16 4.83 -8.74
CA ALA A 82 3.81 5.04 -8.20
C ALA A 82 3.35 3.86 -7.35
N LEU A 83 3.48 2.63 -7.87
CA LEU A 83 3.10 1.42 -7.15
C LEU A 83 3.99 1.18 -5.93
N LEU A 84 5.31 1.33 -6.08
CA LEU A 84 6.28 1.13 -5.00
C LEU A 84 6.05 2.11 -3.85
N THR A 85 5.98 3.39 -4.15
CA THR A 85 5.92 4.45 -3.13
C THR A 85 4.60 4.44 -2.37
N THR A 86 3.47 4.24 -3.05
CA THR A 86 2.16 4.10 -2.36
C THR A 86 2.12 2.86 -1.47
N GLY A 87 2.72 1.75 -1.90
CA GLY A 87 2.88 0.56 -1.06
C GLY A 87 3.78 0.77 0.15
N GLN A 88 4.94 1.42 -0.02
CA GLN A 88 5.86 1.75 1.07
C GLN A 88 5.21 2.70 2.09
N PHE A 89 4.45 3.69 1.62
CA PHE A 89 3.70 4.60 2.47
C PHE A 89 2.65 3.85 3.31
N ALA A 90 1.87 2.96 2.70
CA ALA A 90 0.92 2.10 3.41
C ALA A 90 1.60 1.20 4.47
N LEU A 91 2.74 0.60 4.12
CA LEU A 91 3.52 -0.22 5.05
C LEU A 91 4.05 0.59 6.24
N ALA A 92 4.64 1.76 5.98
CA ALA A 92 5.18 2.64 7.03
C ALA A 92 4.07 3.17 7.95
N SER A 93 2.93 3.59 7.39
CA SER A 93 1.75 3.99 8.16
C SER A 93 1.26 2.88 9.09
N ALA A 94 1.19 1.64 8.59
CA ALA A 94 0.80 0.49 9.41
C ALA A 94 1.82 0.17 10.51
N LEU A 95 3.13 0.29 10.23
CA LEU A 95 4.19 0.11 11.22
C LEU A 95 4.07 1.12 12.37
N GLU A 96 3.87 2.40 12.06
CA GLU A 96 3.73 3.43 13.07
C GLU A 96 2.46 3.27 13.90
N GLN A 97 1.33 2.93 13.27
CA GLN A 97 0.10 2.65 14.00
C GLN A 97 0.27 1.45 14.95
N GLN A 98 0.82 0.34 14.48
CA GLN A 98 1.05 -0.85 15.32
C GLN A 98 2.03 -0.56 16.46
N ALA A 99 3.06 0.26 16.22
CA ALA A 99 4.00 0.69 17.26
C ALA A 99 3.33 1.57 18.31
N HIS A 100 2.46 2.49 17.90
CA HIS A 100 1.71 3.36 18.80
C HIS A 100 0.71 2.58 19.65
N GLU A 101 -0.05 1.66 19.04
CA GLU A 101 -1.01 0.79 19.75
C GLU A 101 -0.34 -0.16 20.76
N ALA A 102 0.93 -0.53 20.50
CA ALA A 102 1.71 -1.35 21.41
C ALA A 102 2.36 -0.55 22.56
N ALA A 103 2.41 0.78 22.47
CA ALA A 103 3.06 1.63 23.44
C ALA A 103 2.18 1.81 24.70
N PRO A 104 2.77 1.92 25.90
CA PRO A 104 2.00 2.18 27.12
C PRO A 104 1.27 3.53 27.04
N ALA A 105 0.07 3.59 27.64
CA ALA A 105 -0.78 4.78 27.64
C ALA A 105 -0.01 6.02 28.15
N GLY A 106 -0.06 7.11 27.38
CA GLY A 106 0.60 8.39 27.72
C GLY A 106 1.97 8.63 27.07
N SER A 107 2.40 7.78 26.14
CA SER A 107 3.72 7.89 25.47
C SER A 107 3.74 8.65 24.13
N GLY A 108 2.61 9.18 23.66
CA GLY A 108 2.52 9.82 22.33
C GLY A 108 2.78 11.33 22.32
N ALA A 109 3.82 11.76 21.59
CA ALA A 109 4.17 13.17 21.40
C ALA A 109 3.26 13.94 20.41
N LEU A 110 2.46 13.24 19.61
CA LEU A 110 1.42 13.80 18.75
C LEU A 110 0.22 12.84 18.76
N ALA A 111 -0.92 13.29 19.30
CA ALA A 111 -2.18 12.54 19.21
C ALA A 111 -2.86 12.92 17.89
N TYR A 112 -2.65 12.13 16.86
CA TYR A 112 -3.38 12.24 15.59
C TYR A 112 -4.05 10.92 15.25
N ASP A 113 -5.16 10.98 14.51
CA ASP A 113 -5.84 9.80 14.01
C ASP A 113 -5.05 9.20 12.84
N ALA A 114 -4.54 7.98 13.03
CA ALA A 114 -3.64 7.32 12.08
C ALA A 114 -4.32 7.05 10.72
N GLU A 115 -5.62 6.80 10.72
CA GLU A 115 -6.42 6.61 9.51
C GLU A 115 -6.51 7.92 8.72
N THR A 116 -6.88 9.02 9.38
CA THR A 116 -6.96 10.35 8.78
C THR A 116 -5.60 10.79 8.20
N ALA A 117 -4.49 10.55 8.92
CA ALA A 117 -3.15 10.88 8.43
C ALA A 117 -2.75 10.02 7.21
N PHE A 118 -3.14 8.75 7.19
CA PHE A 118 -2.92 7.87 6.04
C PHE A 118 -3.70 8.35 4.81
N GLU A 119 -5.00 8.61 4.94
CA GLU A 119 -5.83 9.06 3.81
C GLU A 119 -5.34 10.40 3.26
N PHE A 120 -5.01 11.37 4.12
CA PHE A 120 -4.45 12.66 3.68
C PHE A 120 -3.16 12.49 2.87
N GLY A 121 -2.23 11.65 3.35
CA GLY A 121 -0.98 11.38 2.66
C GLY A 121 -1.19 10.63 1.33
N LEU A 122 -2.09 9.65 1.31
CA LEU A 122 -2.40 8.89 0.11
C LEU A 122 -3.05 9.76 -0.97
N GLU A 123 -4.02 10.61 -0.60
CA GLU A 123 -4.65 11.57 -1.51
C GLU A 123 -3.62 12.55 -2.09
N THR A 124 -2.75 13.10 -1.23
CA THR A 124 -1.67 14.00 -1.66
C THR A 124 -0.74 13.33 -2.68
N MET A 125 -0.38 12.07 -2.47
CA MET A 125 0.43 11.30 -3.41
C MET A 125 -0.29 11.07 -4.75
N ILE A 126 -1.57 10.70 -4.72
CA ILE A 126 -2.38 10.45 -5.92
C ILE A 126 -2.55 11.74 -6.74
N ASP A 127 -2.82 12.87 -6.09
CA ASP A 127 -2.93 14.17 -6.76
C ASP A 127 -1.61 14.58 -7.42
N GLY A 128 -0.47 14.34 -6.75
CA GLY A 128 0.85 14.55 -7.34
C GLY A 128 1.11 13.65 -8.56
N LEU A 129 0.56 12.42 -8.58
CA LEU A 129 0.66 11.52 -9.73
C LEU A 129 -0.25 11.94 -10.89
N ARG A 130 -1.45 12.47 -10.62
CA ARG A 130 -2.33 13.06 -11.65
C ARG A 130 -1.62 14.18 -12.40
N LEU A 131 -1.01 15.11 -11.66
CA LEU A 131 -0.24 16.21 -12.23
C LEU A 131 1.00 15.78 -13.04
N ARG A 132 1.49 14.55 -12.84
CA ARG A 132 2.60 13.99 -13.62
C ARG A 132 2.13 13.40 -14.95
N LEU A 133 0.93 12.84 -15.02
CA LEU A 133 0.33 12.32 -16.25
C LEU A 133 -0.15 13.42 -17.20
N ASP A 134 -0.54 14.57 -16.66
CA ASP A 134 -1.03 15.71 -17.44
C ASP A 134 0.10 16.54 -18.11
N ARG A 135 1.37 16.14 -17.95
CA ARG A 135 2.55 16.83 -18.50
C ARG A 135 3.08 16.15 -19.76
#